data_AF-A0A2A5JVQ3-F1
#
_entry.id   AF-A0A2A5JVQ3-F1
#
_cell.length_a   1.000
_cell.length_b   1.000
_cell.length_c   1.000
_cell.angle_alpha   90.00
_cell.angle_beta   90.00
_cell.angle_gamma   90.00
#
_symmetry.space_group_name_H-M   'P 1'
#
loop_
_entity.id
_entity.type
_entity.pdbx_description
1 polymer ?
#
loop_
_entity_poly.entity_id
_entity_poly.type
_entity_poly.pdbx_seq_one_letter_code
_entity_poly.pdbx_strand_id
1 'polypeptide(L)'
;MQAVIEKLNENLKIIYRQALDADKKLDELQQQGHGKFKALFTEEAGFSFEAKRFKPYVLDVAADVEGLSKAEQIDEQQLALVVKKLQSLLQLLATFK
;
A
#
# COMPACT_ATOMS: atom_id res chain seq x y z
N MET A 1 16.50 -9.17 11.68
CA MET A 1 15.05 -8.92 11.80
C MET A 1 14.71 -7.45 11.98
N GLN A 2 15.30 -6.73 12.95
CA GLN A 2 15.06 -5.29 13.11
C GLN A 2 15.25 -4.49 11.80
N ALA A 3 16.32 -4.82 11.06
CA ALA A 3 16.60 -4.18 9.77
C ALA A 3 15.50 -4.36 8.71
N VAL A 4 14.76 -5.49 8.73
CA VAL A 4 13.67 -5.72 7.75
C VAL A 4 12.48 -4.82 8.07
N ILE A 5 12.06 -4.77 9.34
CA ILE A 5 10.97 -3.91 9.80
C ILE A 5 11.32 -2.43 9.60
N GLU A 6 12.58 -2.05 9.83
CA GLU A 6 13.07 -0.70 9.57
C GLU A 6 12.99 -0.34 8.08
N LYS A 7 13.39 -1.25 7.18
CA LYS A 7 13.20 -1.06 5.74
C LYS A 7 11.75 -0.99 5.30
N LEU A 8 10.85 -1.77 5.91
CA LEU A 8 9.41 -1.66 5.65
C LEU A 8 8.90 -0.27 6.05
N ASN A 9 9.29 0.24 7.21
CA ASN A 9 8.94 1.59 7.68
C ASN A 9 9.51 2.71 6.81
N GLU A 10 10.76 2.59 6.36
CA GLU A 10 11.36 3.55 5.41
C GLU A 10 10.53 3.61 4.10
N ASN A 11 10.16 2.45 3.55
CA ASN A 11 9.34 2.39 2.35
C ASN A 11 7.94 2.96 2.59
N LEU A 12 7.30 2.68 3.73
CA LEU A 12 5.99 3.24 4.09
C LEU A 12 6.00 4.78 4.08
N LYS A 13 7.05 5.43 4.59
CA LYS A 13 7.17 6.90 4.58
C LYS A 13 7.26 7.47 3.15
N ILE A 14 7.87 6.73 2.23
CA ILE A 14 8.00 7.12 0.83
C ILE A 14 6.64 6.95 0.12
N ILE A 15 6.05 5.75 0.22
CA ILE A 15 4.81 5.46 -0.50
C ILE A 15 3.63 6.25 0.05
N TYR A 16 3.62 6.64 1.33
CA TYR A 16 2.54 7.46 1.88
C TYR A 16 2.44 8.80 1.16
N ARG A 17 3.56 9.48 0.91
CA ARG A 17 3.57 10.72 0.14
C ARG A 17 3.13 10.50 -1.31
N GLN A 18 3.68 9.48 -1.96
CA GLN A 18 3.31 9.14 -3.34
C GLN A 18 1.83 8.77 -3.48
N ALA A 19 1.25 8.10 -2.49
CA ALA A 19 -0.16 7.76 -2.44
C ALA A 19 -1.05 9.00 -2.38
N LEU A 20 -0.68 10.01 -1.57
CA LEU A 20 -1.43 11.26 -1.54
C LEU A 20 -1.39 11.99 -2.88
N ASP A 21 -0.22 12.04 -3.52
CA ASP A 21 -0.07 12.66 -4.85
C ASP A 21 -0.87 11.89 -5.92
N ALA A 22 -0.83 10.56 -5.90
CA ALA A 22 -1.58 9.72 -6.82
C ALA A 22 -3.09 9.82 -6.58
N ASP A 23 -3.54 9.89 -5.33
CA ASP A 23 -4.94 10.09 -4.98
C ASP A 23 -5.47 11.42 -5.51
N LYS A 24 -4.68 12.49 -5.40
CA LYS A 24 -5.02 13.78 -6.00
C LYS A 24 -5.15 13.70 -7.53
N LYS A 25 -4.22 13.01 -8.22
CA LYS A 25 -4.33 12.78 -9.67
C LYS A 25 -5.60 12.00 -10.03
N LEU A 26 -5.97 10.99 -9.25
CA LEU A 26 -7.21 10.24 -9.44
C LEU A 26 -8.46 11.11 -9.25
N ASP A 27 -8.45 12.01 -8.26
CA ASP A 27 -9.52 12.98 -8.05
C ASP A 27 -9.66 13.93 -9.25
N GLU A 28 -8.56 14.45 -9.77
CA GLU A 28 -8.54 15.33 -10.97
C GLU A 28 -9.09 14.60 -12.21
N LEU A 29 -8.65 13.37 -12.46
CA LEU A 29 -9.16 12.55 -13.57
C LEU A 29 -10.66 12.24 -13.44
N GLN A 30 -11.14 12.02 -12.21
CA GLN A 30 -12.56 11.80 -11.96
C GLN A 30 -13.37 13.08 -12.22
N GLN A 31 -12.87 14.25 -11.80
CA GLN A 31 -13.54 15.54 -12.06
C GLN A 31 -13.61 15.86 -13.56
N GLN A 32 -12.62 15.45 -14.34
CA GLN A 32 -12.60 15.59 -15.80
C GLN A 32 -13.50 14.58 -16.53
N GLY A 33 -14.21 13.71 -15.81
CA GLY A 33 -15.10 12.70 -16.38
C GLY A 33 -14.38 11.45 -16.92
N HIS A 34 -13.06 11.36 -16.74
CA HIS A 34 -12.24 10.23 -17.19
C HIS A 34 -12.12 9.09 -16.15
N GLY A 35 -12.61 9.29 -14.92
CA GLY A 35 -12.46 8.33 -13.82
C GLY A 35 -13.72 7.54 -13.47
N LYS A 36 -13.82 6.27 -13.91
CA LYS A 36 -14.75 5.26 -13.34
C LYS A 36 -13.99 4.21 -12.53
N PHE A 37 -13.14 4.64 -11.61
CA PHE A 37 -12.36 3.72 -10.78
C PHE A 37 -13.28 2.87 -9.89
N LYS A 38 -13.07 1.55 -9.88
CA LYS A 38 -13.79 0.58 -9.04
C LYS A 38 -12.97 0.18 -7.82
N ALA A 39 -11.84 -0.48 -8.06
CA ALA A 39 -10.83 -0.83 -7.07
C ALA A 39 -9.45 -0.69 -7.73
N LEU A 40 -8.44 -0.25 -6.97
CA LEU A 40 -7.07 -0.16 -7.47
C LEU A 40 -6.37 -1.51 -7.55
N PHE A 41 -6.77 -2.46 -6.70
CA PHE A 41 -6.19 -3.79 -6.62
C PHE A 41 -7.27 -4.85 -6.70
N THR A 42 -6.90 -6.01 -7.24
CA THR A 42 -7.70 -7.24 -7.17
C THR A 42 -7.41 -7.98 -5.86
N GLU A 43 -8.24 -8.98 -5.52
CA GLU A 43 -8.03 -9.83 -4.34
C GLU A 43 -6.64 -10.51 -4.33
N GLU A 44 -6.07 -10.75 -5.51
CA GLU A 44 -4.73 -11.34 -5.65
C GLU A 44 -3.62 -10.49 -5.00
N ALA A 45 -3.82 -9.19 -4.81
CA ALA A 45 -2.87 -8.32 -4.13
C ALA A 45 -2.80 -8.56 -2.61
N GLY A 46 -3.72 -9.35 -2.05
CA GLY A 46 -3.73 -9.74 -0.64
C GLY A 46 -4.46 -8.78 0.29
N PHE A 47 -5.18 -7.80 -0.23
CA PHE A 47 -6.05 -6.91 0.55
C PHE A 47 -7.42 -7.54 0.78
N SER A 48 -8.00 -7.34 1.97
CA SER A 48 -9.33 -7.84 2.33
C SER A 48 -10.47 -6.86 1.99
N PHE A 49 -10.15 -5.74 1.33
CA PHE A 49 -11.08 -4.70 0.98
C PHE A 49 -10.76 -4.08 -0.38
N GLU A 50 -11.76 -3.40 -0.93
CA GLU A 50 -11.62 -2.61 -2.15
C GLU A 50 -11.66 -1.11 -1.82
N ALA A 51 -10.73 -0.37 -2.42
CA ALA A 51 -10.71 1.08 -2.43
C ALA A 51 -10.29 1.63 -3.79
N LYS A 52 -10.81 2.82 -4.09
CA LYS A 52 -10.52 3.60 -5.32
C LYS A 52 -9.33 4.55 -5.17
N ARG A 53 -8.70 4.55 -4.01
CA ARG A 53 -7.63 5.46 -3.59
C ARG A 53 -6.53 4.64 -2.94
N PHE A 54 -5.29 5.09 -3.05
CA PHE A 54 -4.10 4.46 -2.53
C PHE A 54 -4.02 4.56 -1.01
N LYS A 55 -4.44 5.68 -0.41
CA LYS A 55 -4.32 5.91 1.03
C LYS A 55 -4.86 4.77 1.90
N PRO A 56 -6.08 4.21 1.68
CA PRO A 56 -6.56 3.06 2.44
C PRO A 56 -5.62 1.85 2.42
N TYR A 57 -5.06 1.51 1.26
CA TYR A 57 -4.12 0.40 1.12
C TYR A 57 -2.79 0.65 1.82
N VAL A 58 -2.27 1.89 1.80
CA VAL A 58 -1.04 2.23 2.54
C VAL A 58 -1.26 2.12 4.05
N LEU A 59 -2.43 2.53 4.56
CA LEU A 59 -2.76 2.41 5.98
C LEU A 59 -2.90 0.96 6.42
N ASP A 60 -3.46 0.10 5.57
CA ASP A 60 -3.53 -1.35 5.80
C ASP A 60 -2.13 -1.97 5.94
N VAL A 61 -1.21 -1.69 5.00
CA VAL A 61 0.17 -2.18 5.09
C VAL A 61 0.90 -1.60 6.31
N ALA A 62 0.62 -0.35 6.68
CA ALA A 62 1.19 0.25 7.89
C ALA A 62 0.73 -0.48 9.17
N ALA A 63 -0.55 -0.84 9.24
CA ALA A 63 -1.09 -1.63 10.35
C ALA A 63 -0.45 -3.03 10.40
N ASP A 64 -0.27 -3.68 9.25
CA ASP A 64 0.40 -4.99 9.21
C ASP A 64 1.86 -4.91 9.67
N VAL A 65 2.61 -3.88 9.23
CA VAL A 65 4.00 -3.64 9.67
C VAL A 65 4.08 -3.33 11.17
N GLU A 66 3.12 -2.58 11.71
CA GLU A 66 3.01 -2.33 13.14
C GLU A 66 2.79 -3.65 13.90
N GLY A 67 1.92 -4.54 13.39
CA GLY A 67 1.70 -5.87 13.95
C GLY A 67 2.99 -6.69 13.99
N LEU A 68 3.72 -6.75 12.88
CA LEU A 68 5.02 -7.42 12.80
C LEU A 68 6.07 -6.84 13.77
N SER A 69 6.04 -5.52 14.01
CA SER A 69 6.98 -4.85 14.92
C SER A 69 6.74 -5.16 16.40
N LYS A 70 5.53 -5.57 16.76
CA LYS A 70 5.12 -5.90 18.14
C LYS A 70 5.20 -7.39 18.44
N ALA A 71 5.37 -8.23 17.43
CA ALA A 71 5.43 -9.68 17.60
C ALA A 71 6.76 -10.11 18.22
N GLU A 72 6.72 -11.04 19.18
CA GLU A 72 7.94 -11.62 19.80
C GLU A 72 8.75 -12.44 18.78
N GLN A 73 8.06 -13.06 17.82
CA GLN A 73 8.62 -13.77 16.69
C GLN A 73 7.90 -13.34 15.42
N ILE A 74 8.66 -13.14 14.35
CA ILE A 74 8.09 -12.77 13.05
C ILE A 74 7.50 -14.02 12.40
N ASP A 75 6.20 -13.96 12.09
CA ASP A 75 5.55 -14.92 11.20
C ASP A 75 6.00 -14.67 9.76
N GLU A 76 6.70 -15.63 9.15
CA GLU A 76 7.21 -15.54 7.79
C GLU A 76 6.10 -15.42 6.73
N GLN A 77 4.92 -16.02 6.98
CA GLN A 77 3.78 -15.91 6.06
C GLN A 77 3.19 -14.50 6.12
N GLN A 78 3.05 -13.96 7.33
CA GLN A 78 2.61 -12.58 7.50
C GLN A 78 3.60 -11.59 6.88
N LEU A 79 4.91 -11.80 7.10
CA LEU A 79 5.94 -10.98 6.48
C LEU A 79 5.88 -11.04 4.95
N ALA A 80 5.73 -12.23 4.37
CA ALA A 80 5.61 -12.41 2.92
C ALA A 80 4.38 -11.68 2.36
N LEU A 81 3.24 -11.73 3.08
CA LEU A 81 2.03 -11.00 2.70
C LEU A 81 2.25 -9.47 2.73
N VAL A 82 2.89 -8.95 3.77
CA VAL A 82 3.21 -7.52 3.88
C VAL A 82 4.12 -7.05 2.76
N VAL A 83 5.17 -7.82 2.46
CA VAL A 83 6.10 -7.51 1.36
C VAL A 83 5.36 -7.53 0.02
N LYS A 84 4.45 -8.50 -0.20
CA LYS A 84 3.62 -8.58 -1.41
C LYS A 84 2.71 -7.35 -1.57
N LYS A 85 1.95 -6.98 -0.52
CA LYS A 85 1.09 -5.78 -0.53
C LYS A 85 1.91 -4.52 -0.82
N LEU A 86 3.06 -4.37 -0.16
CA LEU A 86 3.97 -3.24 -0.38
C LEU A 86 4.51 -3.19 -1.81
N GLN A 87 4.89 -4.34 -2.37
CA GLN A 87 5.33 -4.45 -3.76
C GLN A 87 4.23 -4.01 -4.73
N SER A 88 2.99 -4.48 -4.54
CA SER A 88 1.84 -4.09 -5.37
C SER A 88 1.61 -2.58 -5.31
N LEU A 89 1.70 -1.96 -4.13
CA LEU A 89 1.64 -0.51 -3.97
C LEU A 89 2.73 0.21 -4.76
N LEU A 90 3.99 -0.19 -4.58
CA LEU A 90 5.13 0.41 -5.27
C LEU A 90 5.02 0.30 -6.80
N GLN A 91 4.61 -0.86 -7.31
CA GLN A 91 4.45 -1.11 -8.73
C GLN A 91 3.35 -0.23 -9.32
N LEU A 92 2.18 -0.15 -8.68
CA LEU A 92 1.10 0.68 -9.18
C LEU A 92 1.44 2.17 -9.05
N LEU A 93 2.00 2.61 -7.93
CA LEU A 93 2.45 4.01 -7.76
C LEU A 93 3.49 4.42 -8.81
N ALA A 94 4.34 3.50 -9.27
CA ALA A 94 5.30 3.78 -10.33
C ALA A 94 4.63 4.13 -11.67
N THR A 95 3.39 3.70 -11.93
CA THR A 95 2.62 4.08 -13.14
C THR A 95 2.01 5.48 -13.04
N PHE A 96 2.06 6.12 -11.87
CA PHE A 96 1.56 7.47 -11.63
C PHE A 96 2.68 8.53 -11.63
N LYS A 97 3.94 8.16 -11.92
CA LYS A 97 5.06 9.09 -12.02
C LYS A 97 4.99 9.92 -13.29
#